data_AF-A0A498QWQ9-F1
#
_entry.id   AF-A0A498QWQ9-F1
#
_cell.length_a   1.000
_cell.length_b   1.000
_cell.length_c   1.000
_cell.angle_alpha   90.00
_cell.angle_beta   90.00
_cell.angle_gamma   90.00
#
_symmetry.space_group_name_H-M   'P 1'
#
loop_
_entity.id
_entity.type
_entity.pdbx_description
1 polymer ?
#
loop_
_entity_poly.entity_id
_entity_poly.type
_entity_poly.pdbx_seq_one_letter_code
_entity_poly.pdbx_strand_id
1 'polypeptide(L)'
;MSHTVTSVLAPAAVLASLSGHAGGGPQVSQRPESGPWPTTVSPSRGVSEGYQVTTFVNDPTPKFERTRNGYDPAAVNQYIAELMVQRQAQHYETERLRVELAALRDENAVLRDTSSSAPAVTDRLAKMLRFAVDEVFQMQSEARAEASALIAAAKNDAEAARVTKRDMLAQMEARQRALDLEHAEAVRRAREEADELRAQAFREIDQMRVADARRREKAEQQLDAELIRLRSDAQFQIDDQLRTTQQECDKRLNDAKAEAERRVRLADEQVEQRMAEARRMLDDVNQRRLGVLEQLARIHAKLEDVPAILESARCAETDMLQSMRGAFSELRAI
;
A
#
# COMPACT_ATOMS: atom_id res chain seq x y z
N MET A 1 -13.05 -11.53 24.57
CA MET A 1 -14.28 -12.34 24.66
C MET A 1 -14.72 -12.62 23.24
N SER A 2 -14.66 -13.90 22.89
CA SER A 2 -14.59 -14.41 21.53
C SER A 2 -16.00 -14.71 21.01
N HIS A 3 -16.37 -14.13 19.87
CA HIS A 3 -17.60 -14.51 19.17
C HIS A 3 -17.24 -15.47 18.03
N THR A 4 -17.49 -16.75 18.25
CA THR A 4 -17.47 -17.80 17.23
C THR A 4 -18.86 -17.93 16.63
N VAL A 5 -19.01 -17.54 15.36
CA VAL A 5 -20.17 -17.86 14.53
C VAL A 5 -19.82 -19.13 13.74
N THR A 6 -20.46 -20.24 14.10
CA THR A 6 -20.33 -21.52 13.40
C THR A 6 -21.49 -21.64 12.42
N SER A 7 -21.21 -21.47 11.13
CA SER A 7 -22.13 -21.76 10.02
C SER A 7 -21.76 -23.11 9.42
N VAL A 8 -22.68 -24.07 9.46
CA VAL A 8 -22.55 -25.37 8.79
C VAL A 8 -23.50 -25.37 7.60
N LEU A 9 -22.94 -25.26 6.40
CA LEU A 9 -23.62 -25.48 5.13
C LEU A 9 -22.84 -26.56 4.35
N ALA A 10 -23.56 -27.58 3.90
CA ALA A 10 -23.05 -28.68 3.09
C ALA A 10 -22.50 -28.22 1.72
N PRO A 11 -21.72 -29.07 1.03
CA PRO A 11 -21.68 -29.01 -0.42
C PRO A 11 -22.06 -30.35 -1.07
N ALA A 12 -22.93 -30.24 -2.08
CA ALA A 12 -23.22 -31.25 -3.07
C ALA A 12 -22.18 -31.22 -4.21
N ALA A 13 -21.88 -32.42 -4.71
CA ALA A 13 -21.52 -32.79 -6.08
C ALA A 13 -20.65 -31.84 -6.94
N VAL A 14 -19.43 -32.29 -7.24
CA VAL A 14 -18.63 -31.83 -8.38
C VAL A 14 -18.46 -33.00 -9.36
N LEU A 15 -19.05 -32.85 -10.53
CA LEU A 15 -18.70 -33.54 -11.78
C LEU A 15 -17.54 -32.78 -12.44
N ALA A 16 -16.46 -33.47 -12.78
CA ALA A 16 -15.52 -33.02 -13.79
C ALA A 16 -14.91 -34.23 -14.52
N SER A 17 -15.04 -34.19 -15.84
CA SER A 17 -14.49 -35.11 -16.83
C SER A 17 -13.03 -34.76 -17.21
N LEU A 18 -12.43 -35.68 -17.98
CA LEU A 18 -11.26 -35.55 -18.88
C LEU A 18 -9.91 -35.79 -18.19
N SER A 19 -8.92 -36.49 -18.74
CA SER A 19 -8.72 -37.19 -20.02
C SER A 19 -7.33 -37.87 -19.99
N GLY A 20 -7.06 -38.82 -20.89
CA GLY A 20 -5.69 -39.22 -21.28
C GLY A 20 -5.46 -40.74 -21.24
N HIS A 21 -5.58 -41.42 -22.39
CA HIS A 21 -4.47 -41.97 -23.21
C HIS A 21 -3.89 -43.28 -22.66
N ALA A 22 -3.61 -44.36 -23.40
CA ALA A 22 -3.67 -44.69 -24.82
C ALA A 22 -3.42 -46.22 -24.93
N GLY A 23 -3.76 -46.84 -26.07
CA GLY A 23 -3.09 -48.07 -26.51
C GLY A 23 -4.02 -49.18 -27.00
N GLY A 24 -4.08 -49.36 -28.32
CA GLY A 24 -4.69 -50.52 -28.96
C GLY A 24 -4.99 -50.25 -30.43
N GLY A 25 -4.07 -50.65 -31.30
CA GLY A 25 -4.02 -50.37 -32.74
C GLY A 25 -5.04 -51.11 -33.61
N PRO A 26 -4.88 -51.05 -34.94
CA PRO A 26 -5.98 -50.84 -35.86
C PRO A 26 -6.43 -52.10 -36.59
N GLN A 27 -7.71 -52.17 -36.95
CA GLN A 27 -8.16 -52.95 -38.10
C GLN A 27 -9.14 -52.13 -38.94
N VAL A 28 -8.61 -51.64 -40.05
CA VAL A 28 -9.37 -51.31 -41.26
C VAL A 28 -9.54 -52.65 -41.98
N SER A 29 -10.76 -53.13 -42.10
CA SER A 29 -11.09 -54.22 -43.02
C SER A 29 -12.10 -53.73 -44.04
N GLN A 30 -11.68 -53.91 -45.29
CA GLN A 30 -12.31 -53.47 -46.52
C GLN A 30 -13.45 -54.42 -46.91
N ARG A 31 -14.35 -53.90 -47.76
CA ARG A 31 -15.22 -54.60 -48.72
C ARG A 31 -16.16 -55.71 -48.18
N PRO A 32 -17.48 -55.59 -48.40
CA PRO A 32 -18.29 -56.77 -48.62
C PRO A 32 -18.14 -57.24 -50.07
N GLU A 33 -17.88 -58.53 -50.17
CA GLU A 33 -17.72 -59.31 -51.38
C GLU A 33 -19.01 -59.46 -52.19
N SER A 34 -18.79 -59.72 -53.47
CA SER A 34 -19.71 -60.15 -54.49
C SER A 34 -20.24 -61.57 -54.27
N GLY A 35 -21.57 -61.76 -54.27
CA GLY A 35 -22.28 -63.02 -54.55
C GLY A 35 -22.18 -64.12 -53.47
N PRO A 36 -23.11 -65.10 -53.41
CA PRO A 36 -23.92 -65.60 -54.52
C PRO A 36 -25.44 -65.52 -54.29
N TRP A 37 -26.14 -65.67 -55.40
CA TRP A 37 -27.60 -65.71 -55.55
C TRP A 37 -28.28 -66.78 -54.69
N PRO A 38 -29.57 -66.59 -54.32
CA PRO A 38 -30.30 -67.50 -53.47
C PRO A 38 -30.59 -68.84 -54.15
N THR A 39 -30.53 -69.87 -53.30
CA THR A 39 -30.96 -71.25 -53.47
C THR A 39 -32.24 -71.37 -54.31
N THR A 40 -32.10 -72.19 -55.34
CA THR A 40 -33.13 -72.85 -56.15
C THR A 40 -34.40 -73.18 -55.37
N VAL A 41 -35.44 -72.36 -55.53
CA VAL A 41 -36.83 -72.82 -55.38
C VAL A 41 -37.17 -73.55 -56.67
N SER A 42 -37.27 -74.87 -56.56
CA SER A 42 -37.86 -75.72 -57.58
C SER A 42 -39.35 -75.40 -57.68
N PRO A 43 -39.89 -74.99 -58.84
CA PRO A 43 -41.27 -75.32 -59.15
C PRO A 43 -41.26 -76.80 -59.57
N SER A 44 -41.87 -77.61 -58.72
CA SER A 44 -42.23 -78.99 -58.98
C SER A 44 -42.73 -79.13 -60.42
N ARG A 45 -42.06 -80.05 -61.11
CA ARG A 45 -42.53 -80.76 -62.31
C ARG A 45 -44.00 -80.50 -62.61
N GLY A 46 -44.22 -79.92 -63.78
CA GLY A 46 -45.49 -80.05 -64.47
C GLY A 46 -45.95 -81.50 -64.42
N VAL A 47 -47.12 -81.70 -63.82
CA VAL A 47 -48.02 -82.72 -64.33
C VAL A 47 -48.57 -82.08 -65.59
N SER A 48 -47.93 -82.44 -66.71
CA SER A 48 -48.46 -82.28 -68.05
C SER A 48 -49.77 -83.05 -68.12
N GLU A 49 -50.84 -82.39 -67.67
CA GLU A 49 -52.20 -82.82 -67.89
C GLU A 49 -52.39 -82.90 -69.41
N GLY A 50 -52.72 -84.10 -69.86
CA GLY A 50 -52.62 -84.51 -71.25
C GLY A 50 -53.44 -83.64 -72.18
N TYR A 51 -52.84 -82.57 -72.69
CA TYR A 51 -53.18 -82.09 -74.01
C TYR A 51 -52.73 -83.18 -74.98
N GLN A 52 -53.68 -84.06 -75.30
CA GLN A 52 -53.64 -84.81 -76.54
C GLN A 52 -53.38 -83.77 -77.62
N VAL A 53 -52.15 -83.74 -78.14
CA VAL A 53 -51.89 -83.17 -79.45
C VAL A 53 -52.75 -84.01 -80.37
N THR A 54 -53.95 -83.52 -80.68
CA THR A 54 -54.80 -84.08 -81.71
C THR A 54 -53.92 -84.16 -82.93
N THR A 55 -53.60 -85.40 -83.26
CA THR A 55 -52.87 -85.84 -84.44
C THR A 55 -53.23 -84.92 -85.59
N PHE A 56 -52.23 -84.28 -86.21
CA PHE A 56 -52.38 -83.74 -87.55
C PHE A 56 -53.12 -84.81 -88.35
N VAL A 57 -54.36 -84.50 -88.73
CA VAL A 57 -55.13 -85.29 -89.66
C VAL A 57 -54.21 -85.45 -90.86
N ASN A 58 -53.72 -86.68 -91.07
CA ASN A 58 -52.99 -87.05 -92.27
C ASN A 58 -54.01 -86.95 -93.40
N ASP A 59 -54.18 -85.75 -93.94
CA ASP A 59 -54.84 -85.59 -95.23
C ASP A 59 -54.08 -86.51 -96.21
N PRO A 60 -54.77 -87.39 -96.96
CA PRO A 60 -54.12 -88.36 -97.82
C PRO A 60 -53.16 -87.62 -98.75
N THR A 61 -51.88 -88.04 -98.76
CA THR A 61 -50.85 -87.41 -99.62
C THR A 61 -51.40 -87.27 -101.04
N PRO A 62 -51.56 -86.04 -101.56
CA PRO A 62 -52.21 -85.84 -102.85
C PRO A 62 -51.37 -86.49 -103.95
N LYS A 63 -51.99 -87.41 -104.69
CA LYS A 63 -51.36 -88.04 -105.84
C LYS A 63 -51.64 -87.20 -107.08
N PHE A 64 -50.70 -86.33 -107.42
CA PHE A 64 -50.77 -85.54 -108.66
C PHE A 64 -50.44 -86.42 -109.87
N GLU A 65 -51.15 -86.25 -110.98
CA GLU A 65 -50.82 -86.96 -112.23
C GLU A 65 -49.47 -86.50 -112.79
N ARG A 66 -48.65 -87.42 -113.31
CA ARG A 66 -47.33 -87.12 -113.91
C ARG A 66 -47.47 -86.92 -115.42
N THR A 67 -47.13 -85.74 -115.90
CA THR A 67 -46.95 -85.42 -117.33
C THR A 67 -45.47 -85.54 -117.72
N ARG A 68 -45.17 -85.50 -119.03
CA ARG A 68 -43.82 -85.69 -119.60
C ARG A 68 -42.76 -84.72 -119.04
N ASN A 69 -43.17 -83.60 -118.44
CA ASN A 69 -42.32 -82.60 -117.81
C ASN A 69 -42.60 -82.41 -116.30
N GLY A 70 -43.05 -83.45 -115.58
CA GLY A 70 -43.21 -83.41 -114.12
C GLY A 70 -44.64 -83.74 -113.66
N TYR A 71 -45.08 -83.15 -112.55
CA TYR A 71 -46.47 -83.27 -112.07
C TYR A 71 -47.35 -82.23 -112.78
N ASP A 72 -48.63 -82.53 -113.00
CA ASP A 72 -49.57 -81.58 -113.61
C ASP A 72 -49.62 -80.25 -112.84
N PRO A 73 -49.17 -79.13 -113.43
CA PRO A 73 -49.09 -77.86 -112.75
C PRO A 73 -50.47 -77.33 -112.33
N ALA A 74 -51.57 -77.71 -113.01
CA ALA A 74 -52.91 -77.28 -112.61
C ALA A 74 -53.34 -77.94 -111.29
N ALA A 75 -53.22 -79.27 -111.19
CA ALA A 75 -53.52 -80.01 -109.96
C ALA A 75 -52.63 -79.61 -108.77
N VAL A 76 -51.34 -79.37 -109.00
CA VAL A 76 -50.41 -78.94 -107.95
C VAL A 76 -50.73 -77.52 -107.49
N ASN A 77 -51.03 -76.57 -108.39
CA ASN A 77 -51.38 -75.21 -108.01
C ASN A 77 -52.72 -75.13 -107.27
N GLN A 78 -53.69 -75.96 -107.65
CA GLN A 78 -54.97 -76.07 -106.94
C GLN A 78 -54.76 -76.57 -105.51
N TYR A 79 -53.93 -77.60 -105.32
CA TYR A 79 -53.58 -78.08 -103.97
C TYR A 79 -52.74 -77.06 -103.18
N ILE A 80 -51.82 -76.33 -103.81
CA ILE A 80 -51.09 -75.24 -103.15
C ILE A 80 -52.06 -74.14 -102.70
N ALA A 81 -53.05 -73.79 -103.52
CA ALA A 81 -54.08 -72.81 -103.16
C ALA A 81 -54.92 -73.31 -101.98
N GLU A 82 -55.36 -74.57 -101.99
CA GLU A 82 -56.08 -75.21 -100.88
C GLU A 82 -55.22 -75.22 -99.60
N LEU A 83 -53.95 -75.57 -99.70
CA LEU A 83 -53.02 -75.60 -98.56
C LEU A 83 -52.72 -74.20 -98.01
N MET A 84 -52.70 -73.18 -98.88
CA MET A 84 -52.58 -71.78 -98.44
C MET A 84 -53.85 -71.31 -97.72
N VAL A 85 -55.04 -71.67 -98.21
CA VAL A 85 -56.32 -71.39 -97.54
C VAL A 85 -56.40 -72.11 -96.20
N GLN A 86 -56.00 -73.38 -96.14
CA GLN A 86 -55.96 -74.18 -94.91
C GLN A 86 -54.97 -73.60 -93.89
N ARG A 87 -53.78 -73.18 -94.34
CA ARG A 87 -52.78 -72.51 -93.49
C ARG A 87 -53.30 -71.16 -92.97
N GLN A 88 -53.96 -70.37 -93.82
CA GLN A 88 -54.57 -69.10 -93.41
C GLN A 88 -55.71 -69.31 -92.41
N ALA A 89 -56.54 -70.34 -92.60
CA ALA A 89 -57.59 -70.71 -91.66
C ALA A 89 -57.01 -71.12 -90.29
N GLN A 90 -55.96 -71.95 -90.29
CA GLN A 90 -55.25 -72.33 -89.06
C GLN A 90 -54.62 -71.12 -88.36
N HIS A 91 -53.99 -70.21 -89.11
CA HIS A 91 -53.46 -68.98 -88.52
C HIS A 91 -54.56 -68.12 -87.90
N TYR A 92 -55.68 -67.95 -88.61
CA TYR A 92 -56.84 -67.23 -88.09
C TYR A 92 -57.39 -67.86 -86.81
N GLU A 93 -57.47 -69.20 -86.76
CA GLU A 93 -57.88 -69.93 -85.55
C GLU A 93 -56.89 -69.75 -84.40
N THR A 94 -55.57 -69.83 -84.66
CA THR A 94 -54.57 -69.63 -83.60
C THR A 94 -54.57 -68.21 -83.05
N GLU A 95 -54.76 -67.20 -83.89
CA GLU A 95 -54.87 -65.81 -83.46
C GLU A 95 -56.18 -65.57 -82.69
N ARG A 96 -57.30 -66.15 -83.15
CA ARG A 96 -58.57 -66.13 -82.42
C ARG A 96 -58.41 -66.73 -81.02
N LEU A 97 -57.79 -67.91 -80.91
CA LEU A 97 -57.56 -68.58 -79.62
C LEU A 97 -56.58 -67.81 -78.73
N ARG A 98 -55.59 -67.12 -79.30
CA ARG A 98 -54.68 -66.26 -78.52
C ARG A 98 -55.39 -65.07 -77.91
N VAL A 99 -56.23 -64.40 -78.68
CA VAL A 99 -57.04 -63.27 -78.18
C VAL A 99 -58.01 -63.76 -77.11
N GLU A 100 -58.65 -64.92 -77.32
CA GLU A 100 -59.54 -65.53 -76.33
C GLU A 100 -58.81 -65.92 -75.05
N LEU A 101 -57.60 -66.50 -75.14
CA LEU A 101 -56.78 -66.82 -73.96
C LEU A 101 -56.32 -65.57 -73.19
N ALA A 102 -56.02 -64.47 -73.87
CA ALA A 102 -55.70 -63.21 -73.21
C ALA A 102 -56.93 -62.64 -72.49
N ALA A 103 -58.09 -62.61 -73.18
CA ALA A 103 -59.35 -62.18 -72.59
C ALA A 103 -59.75 -63.03 -71.37
N LEU A 104 -59.61 -64.36 -71.45
CA LEU A 104 -59.90 -65.28 -70.35
C LEU A 104 -58.91 -65.15 -69.19
N ARG A 105 -57.68 -64.69 -69.43
CA ARG A 105 -56.70 -64.37 -68.38
C ARG A 105 -57.05 -63.07 -67.66
N ASP A 106 -57.45 -62.05 -68.40
CA ASP A 106 -57.91 -60.78 -67.83
C ASP A 106 -59.22 -60.99 -67.06
N GLU A 107 -60.15 -61.77 -67.60
CA GLU A 107 -61.38 -62.17 -66.89
C GLU A 107 -61.06 -63.02 -65.65
N ASN A 108 -60.10 -63.95 -65.71
CA ASN A 108 -59.64 -64.67 -64.51
C ASN A 108 -59.01 -63.75 -63.47
N ALA A 109 -58.28 -62.70 -63.87
CA ALA A 109 -57.70 -61.73 -62.95
C ALA A 109 -58.81 -60.92 -62.25
N VAL A 110 -59.79 -60.44 -63.03
CA VAL A 110 -60.98 -59.76 -62.50
C VAL A 110 -61.78 -60.68 -61.59
N LEU A 111 -61.98 -61.95 -61.95
CA LEU A 111 -62.67 -62.94 -61.13
C LEU A 111 -61.89 -63.27 -59.86
N ARG A 112 -60.56 -63.31 -59.86
CA ARG A 112 -59.78 -63.43 -58.62
C ARG A 112 -59.93 -62.20 -57.71
N ASP A 113 -60.03 -61.02 -58.32
CA ASP A 113 -60.23 -59.76 -57.60
C ASP A 113 -61.71 -59.49 -57.21
N THR A 114 -62.67 -60.32 -57.63
CA THR A 114 -64.12 -60.12 -57.32
C THR A 114 -64.86 -61.36 -56.77
N SER A 115 -64.40 -62.58 -57.03
CA SER A 115 -65.06 -63.83 -56.63
C SER A 115 -64.99 -64.10 -55.12
N SER A 116 -66.04 -64.72 -54.58
CA SER A 116 -66.11 -65.20 -53.20
C SER A 116 -65.53 -66.61 -53.00
N SER A 117 -64.87 -67.20 -54.01
CA SER A 117 -64.25 -68.51 -53.86
C SER A 117 -63.07 -68.48 -52.88
N ALA A 118 -62.91 -69.53 -52.07
CA ALA A 118 -61.87 -69.62 -51.04
C ALA A 118 -60.45 -69.25 -51.52
N PRO A 119 -59.93 -69.76 -52.67
CA PRO A 119 -58.59 -69.39 -53.14
C PRO A 119 -58.47 -67.92 -53.56
N ALA A 120 -59.53 -67.33 -54.13
CA ALA A 120 -59.56 -65.91 -54.52
C ALA A 120 -59.53 -64.99 -53.29
N VAL A 121 -60.26 -65.34 -52.23
CA VAL A 121 -60.23 -64.63 -50.95
C VAL A 121 -58.85 -64.73 -50.28
N THR A 122 -58.20 -65.90 -50.32
CA THR A 122 -56.84 -66.07 -49.75
C THR A 122 -55.77 -65.26 -50.48
N ASP A 123 -55.84 -65.16 -51.81
CA ASP A 123 -54.89 -64.34 -52.59
C ASP A 123 -55.06 -62.84 -52.29
N ARG A 124 -56.31 -62.36 -52.20
CA ARG A 124 -56.60 -60.97 -51.83
C ARG A 124 -56.15 -60.68 -50.40
N LEU A 125 -56.37 -61.60 -49.46
CA LEU A 125 -55.91 -61.47 -48.07
C LEU A 125 -54.38 -61.47 -47.97
N ALA A 126 -53.67 -62.30 -48.75
CA ALA A 126 -52.21 -62.29 -48.81
C ALA A 126 -51.67 -60.96 -49.38
N LYS A 127 -52.28 -60.41 -50.44
CA LYS A 127 -51.96 -59.08 -50.97
C LYS A 127 -52.21 -57.98 -49.92
N MET A 128 -53.38 -57.98 -49.28
CA MET A 128 -53.70 -57.04 -48.20
C MET A 128 -52.69 -57.10 -47.05
N LEU A 129 -52.30 -58.30 -46.62
CA LEU A 129 -51.31 -58.48 -45.56
C LEU A 129 -49.93 -57.95 -45.98
N ARG A 130 -49.51 -58.17 -47.23
CA ARG A 130 -48.26 -57.59 -47.75
C ARG A 130 -48.33 -56.06 -47.75
N PHE A 131 -49.39 -55.47 -48.29
CA PHE A 131 -49.59 -54.02 -48.25
C PHE A 131 -49.60 -53.47 -46.82
N ALA A 132 -50.29 -54.12 -45.89
CA ALA A 132 -50.31 -53.70 -44.49
C ALA A 132 -48.94 -53.81 -43.82
N VAL A 133 -48.17 -54.86 -44.12
CA VAL A 133 -46.81 -55.03 -43.61
C VAL A 133 -45.87 -53.97 -44.19
N ASP A 134 -45.93 -53.73 -45.50
CA ASP A 134 -45.13 -52.71 -46.19
C ASP A 134 -45.46 -51.31 -45.66
N GLU A 135 -46.74 -50.99 -45.46
CA GLU A 135 -47.20 -49.74 -44.86
C GLU A 135 -46.69 -49.58 -43.42
N VAL A 136 -46.74 -50.65 -42.61
CA VAL A 136 -46.18 -50.63 -41.24
C VAL A 136 -44.67 -50.42 -41.26
N PHE A 137 -43.93 -51.02 -42.20
CA PHE A 137 -42.50 -50.78 -42.36
C PHE A 137 -42.22 -49.33 -42.77
N GLN A 138 -43.01 -48.76 -43.67
CA GLN A 138 -42.89 -47.37 -44.06
C GLN A 138 -43.14 -46.44 -42.87
N MET A 139 -44.28 -46.60 -42.18
CA MET A 139 -44.60 -45.83 -40.97
C MET A 139 -43.53 -45.98 -39.90
N GLN A 140 -42.99 -47.19 -39.70
CA GLN A 140 -41.91 -47.40 -38.74
C GLN A 140 -40.61 -46.68 -39.16
N SER A 141 -40.29 -46.66 -40.45
CA SER A 141 -39.12 -45.95 -40.96
C SER A 141 -39.25 -44.44 -40.80
N GLU A 142 -40.43 -43.89 -41.08
CA GLU A 142 -40.75 -42.47 -40.91
C GLU A 142 -40.72 -42.08 -39.43
N ALA A 143 -41.39 -42.84 -38.56
CA ALA A 143 -41.37 -42.60 -37.11
C ALA A 143 -39.94 -42.67 -36.52
N ARG A 144 -39.10 -43.60 -37.01
CA ARG A 144 -37.68 -43.65 -36.62
C ARG A 144 -36.89 -42.44 -37.11
N ALA A 145 -37.14 -41.99 -38.34
CA ALA A 145 -36.50 -40.80 -38.89
C ALA A 145 -36.91 -39.55 -38.10
N GLU A 146 -38.20 -39.36 -37.85
CA GLU A 146 -38.73 -38.26 -37.03
C GLU A 146 -38.18 -38.29 -35.60
N ALA A 147 -38.17 -39.44 -34.94
CA ALA A 147 -37.59 -39.58 -33.60
C ALA A 147 -36.09 -39.23 -33.59
N SER A 148 -35.34 -39.66 -34.61
CA SER A 148 -33.92 -39.31 -34.75
C SER A 148 -33.72 -37.80 -34.97
N ALA A 149 -34.60 -37.15 -35.73
CA ALA A 149 -34.59 -35.71 -35.97
C ALA A 149 -34.91 -34.93 -34.68
N LEU A 150 -35.91 -35.36 -33.91
CA LEU A 150 -36.24 -34.75 -32.61
C LEU A 150 -35.10 -34.88 -31.61
N ILE A 151 -34.45 -36.05 -31.53
CA ILE A 151 -33.29 -36.26 -30.66
C ILE A 151 -32.12 -35.36 -31.10
N ALA A 152 -31.89 -35.22 -32.40
CA ALA A 152 -30.85 -34.34 -32.93
C ALA A 152 -31.13 -32.87 -32.60
N ALA A 153 -32.36 -32.40 -32.82
CA ALA A 153 -32.78 -31.04 -32.47
C ALA A 153 -32.60 -30.77 -30.96
N ALA A 154 -33.09 -31.68 -30.10
CA ALA A 154 -32.96 -31.52 -28.65
C ALA A 154 -31.50 -31.49 -28.17
N LYS A 155 -30.61 -32.26 -28.81
CA LYS A 155 -29.16 -32.21 -28.53
C LYS A 155 -28.54 -30.88 -28.94
N ASN A 156 -28.87 -30.39 -30.14
CA ASN A 156 -28.38 -29.10 -30.64
C ASN A 156 -28.84 -27.95 -29.73
N ASP A 157 -30.09 -27.94 -29.30
CA ASP A 157 -30.63 -26.93 -28.38
C ASP A 157 -29.94 -27.00 -27.02
N ALA A 158 -29.70 -28.20 -26.48
CA ALA A 158 -28.97 -28.38 -25.24
C ALA A 158 -27.51 -27.91 -25.34
N GLU A 159 -26.86 -28.12 -26.49
CA GLU A 159 -25.52 -27.62 -26.76
C GLU A 159 -25.48 -26.10 -26.90
N ALA A 160 -26.42 -25.52 -27.63
CA ALA A 160 -26.57 -24.07 -27.74
C ALA A 160 -26.78 -23.42 -26.35
N ALA A 161 -27.65 -23.99 -25.52
CA ALA A 161 -27.86 -23.52 -24.14
C ALA A 161 -26.61 -23.66 -23.25
N ARG A 162 -25.79 -24.69 -23.48
CA ARG A 162 -24.50 -24.85 -22.76
C ARG A 162 -23.47 -23.82 -23.21
N VAL A 163 -23.41 -23.50 -24.50
CA VAL A 163 -22.52 -22.46 -25.03
C VAL A 163 -22.91 -21.09 -24.46
N THR A 164 -24.19 -20.71 -24.55
CA THR A 164 -24.65 -19.42 -23.99
C THR A 164 -24.38 -19.30 -22.50
N LYS A 165 -24.61 -20.36 -21.72
CA LYS A 165 -24.27 -20.38 -20.28
C LYS A 165 -22.76 -20.20 -20.05
N ARG A 166 -21.91 -20.89 -20.81
CA ARG A 166 -20.44 -20.75 -20.69
C ARG A 166 -20.01 -19.32 -21.03
N ASP A 167 -20.58 -18.73 -22.08
CA ASP A 167 -20.28 -17.36 -22.48
C ASP A 167 -20.72 -16.35 -21.41
N MET A 168 -21.90 -16.53 -20.82
CA MET A 168 -22.36 -15.69 -19.70
C MET A 168 -21.43 -15.79 -18.50
N LEU A 169 -21.01 -17.00 -18.11
CA LEU A 169 -20.07 -17.19 -17.00
C LEU A 169 -18.71 -16.54 -17.31
N ALA A 170 -18.18 -16.73 -18.52
CA ALA A 170 -16.94 -16.10 -18.95
C ALA A 170 -17.03 -14.56 -18.93
N GLN A 171 -18.15 -14.00 -19.36
CA GLN A 171 -18.39 -12.55 -19.29
C GLN A 171 -18.49 -12.05 -17.85
N MET A 172 -19.14 -12.80 -16.96
CA MET A 172 -19.24 -12.44 -15.54
C MET A 172 -17.87 -12.50 -14.86
N GLU A 173 -17.06 -13.52 -15.14
CA GLU A 173 -15.67 -13.60 -14.66
C GLU A 173 -14.81 -12.46 -15.20
N ALA A 174 -14.95 -12.10 -16.48
CA ALA A 174 -14.22 -10.98 -17.07
C ALA A 174 -14.59 -9.65 -16.41
N ARG A 175 -15.89 -9.41 -16.16
CA ARG A 175 -16.37 -8.22 -15.43
C ARG A 175 -15.85 -8.19 -14.00
N GLN A 176 -15.87 -9.32 -13.31
CA GLN A 176 -15.36 -9.41 -11.94
C GLN A 176 -13.85 -9.09 -11.90
N ARG A 177 -13.05 -9.68 -12.79
CA ARG A 177 -11.62 -9.38 -12.87
C ARG A 177 -11.34 -7.91 -13.18
N ALA A 178 -12.12 -7.29 -14.07
CA ALA A 178 -11.97 -5.87 -14.37
C ALA A 178 -12.24 -5.00 -13.13
N LEU A 179 -13.33 -5.27 -12.40
CA LEU A 179 -13.66 -4.56 -11.16
C LEU A 179 -12.60 -4.79 -10.07
N ASP A 180 -12.09 -6.02 -9.93
CA ASP A 180 -11.05 -6.34 -8.95
C ASP A 180 -9.75 -5.58 -9.26
N LEU A 181 -9.38 -5.44 -10.53
CA LEU A 181 -8.23 -4.64 -10.98
C LEU A 181 -8.44 -3.15 -10.70
N GLU A 182 -9.59 -2.59 -11.08
CA GLU A 182 -9.93 -1.19 -10.80
C GLU A 182 -9.93 -0.91 -9.29
N HIS A 183 -10.48 -1.83 -8.48
CA HIS A 183 -10.47 -1.72 -7.03
C HIS A 183 -9.06 -1.78 -6.46
N ALA A 184 -8.23 -2.72 -6.93
CA ALA A 184 -6.83 -2.82 -6.51
C ALA A 184 -6.03 -1.56 -6.85
N GLU A 185 -6.24 -0.99 -8.04
CA GLU A 185 -5.63 0.28 -8.45
C GLU A 185 -6.12 1.45 -7.59
N ALA A 186 -7.43 1.56 -7.35
CA ALA A 186 -8.00 2.61 -6.52
C ALA A 186 -7.45 2.55 -5.08
N VAL A 187 -7.35 1.35 -4.50
CA VAL A 187 -6.74 1.15 -3.18
C VAL A 187 -5.25 1.49 -3.18
N ARG A 188 -4.52 1.15 -4.25
CA ARG A 188 -3.10 1.50 -4.37
C ARG A 188 -2.92 3.02 -4.41
N ARG A 189 -3.66 3.73 -5.28
CA ARG A 189 -3.62 5.20 -5.38
C ARG A 189 -3.99 5.86 -4.06
N ALA A 190 -5.07 5.41 -3.41
CA ALA A 190 -5.48 5.94 -2.11
C ALA A 190 -4.41 5.75 -1.02
N ARG A 191 -3.65 4.64 -1.05
CA ARG A 191 -2.53 4.42 -0.12
C ARG A 191 -1.35 5.33 -0.42
N GLU A 192 -0.98 5.48 -1.69
CA GLU A 192 0.08 6.40 -2.14
C GLU A 192 -0.24 7.83 -1.72
N GLU A 193 -1.45 8.31 -2.00
CA GLU A 193 -1.92 9.64 -1.58
C GLU A 193 -1.92 9.82 -0.05
N ALA A 194 -2.35 8.79 0.70
CA ALA A 194 -2.34 8.84 2.16
C ALA A 194 -0.91 8.92 2.72
N ASP A 195 0.05 8.21 2.14
CA ASP A 195 1.45 8.24 2.53
C ASP A 195 2.13 9.56 2.16
N GLU A 196 1.77 10.16 1.02
CA GLU A 196 2.19 11.51 0.64
C GLU A 196 1.68 12.57 1.63
N LEU A 197 0.39 12.54 1.98
CA LEU A 197 -0.19 13.45 2.96
C LEU A 197 0.47 13.30 4.33
N ARG A 198 0.74 12.06 4.76
CA ARG A 198 1.50 11.80 6.00
C ARG A 198 2.90 12.39 5.92
N ALA A 199 3.62 12.17 4.84
CA ALA A 199 4.97 12.70 4.66
C ALA A 199 4.99 14.24 4.66
N GLN A 200 3.99 14.88 4.05
CA GLN A 200 3.82 16.33 4.09
C GLN A 200 3.55 16.82 5.52
N ALA A 201 2.62 16.20 6.24
CA ALA A 201 2.31 16.54 7.62
C ALA A 201 3.53 16.40 8.54
N PHE A 202 4.34 15.35 8.38
CA PHE A 202 5.59 15.19 9.14
C PHE A 202 6.60 16.30 8.84
N ARG A 203 6.78 16.68 7.56
CA ARG A 203 7.65 17.79 7.18
C ARG A 203 7.18 19.10 7.81
N GLU A 204 5.88 19.36 7.82
CA GLU A 204 5.30 20.55 8.44
C GLU A 204 5.51 20.56 9.97
N ILE A 205 5.28 19.43 10.64
CA ILE A 205 5.54 19.28 12.08
C ILE A 205 7.02 19.57 12.38
N ASP A 206 7.95 19.03 11.60
CA ASP A 206 9.38 19.27 11.83
C ASP A 206 9.79 20.71 11.53
N GLN A 207 9.22 21.35 10.51
CA GLN A 207 9.40 22.78 10.24
C GLN A 207 8.91 23.63 11.42
N MET A 208 7.73 23.31 11.97
CA MET A 208 7.17 24.01 13.13
C MET A 208 8.05 23.82 14.37
N ARG A 209 8.55 22.60 14.62
CA ARG A 209 9.50 22.33 15.72
C ARG A 209 10.78 23.14 15.59
N VAL A 210 11.36 23.22 14.39
CA VAL A 210 12.57 24.01 14.14
C VAL A 210 12.28 25.51 14.32
N ALA A 211 11.12 25.99 13.85
CA ALA A 211 10.71 27.38 14.03
C ALA A 211 10.52 27.73 15.51
N ASP A 212 9.86 26.86 16.28
CA ASP A 212 9.65 27.05 17.71
C ASP A 212 10.97 27.00 18.49
N ALA A 213 11.88 26.08 18.16
CA ALA A 213 13.22 26.02 18.76
C ALA A 213 14.00 27.33 18.53
N ARG A 214 13.97 27.86 17.30
CA ARG A 214 14.60 29.15 16.98
C ARG A 214 13.97 30.32 17.73
N ARG A 215 12.65 30.31 17.96
CA ARG A 215 11.99 31.36 18.76
C ARG A 215 12.43 31.30 20.22
N ARG A 216 12.57 30.09 20.79
CA ARG A 216 13.07 29.90 22.16
C ARG A 216 14.51 30.36 22.30
N GLU A 217 15.39 29.96 21.39
CA GLU A 217 16.79 30.39 21.37
C GLU A 217 16.91 31.92 21.32
N LYS A 218 16.11 32.57 20.47
CA LYS A 218 16.08 34.05 20.41
C LYS A 218 15.59 34.68 21.72
N ALA A 219 14.58 34.09 22.36
CA ALA A 219 14.09 34.57 23.64
C ALA A 219 15.14 34.40 24.74
N GLU A 220 15.84 33.26 24.78
CA GLU A 220 16.96 33.00 25.70
C GLU A 220 18.08 34.02 25.48
N GLN A 221 18.50 34.27 24.23
CA GLN A 221 19.51 35.28 23.91
C GLN A 221 19.10 36.70 24.35
N GLN A 222 17.81 37.04 24.22
CA GLN A 222 17.29 38.34 24.68
C GLN A 222 17.34 38.45 26.21
N LEU A 223 16.91 37.39 26.91
CA LEU A 223 16.97 37.34 28.37
C LEU A 223 18.42 37.41 28.88
N ASP A 224 19.35 36.68 28.26
CA ASP A 224 20.77 36.74 28.63
C ASP A 224 21.35 38.14 28.42
N ALA A 225 20.99 38.81 27.32
CA ALA A 225 21.41 40.18 27.06
C ALA A 225 20.85 41.16 28.11
N GLU A 226 19.59 40.99 28.54
CA GLU A 226 18.98 41.79 29.61
C GLU A 226 19.64 41.53 30.96
N LEU A 227 19.91 40.27 31.31
CA LEU A 227 20.60 39.90 32.54
C LEU A 227 22.02 40.48 32.60
N ILE A 228 22.76 40.47 31.48
CA ILE A 228 24.07 41.11 31.38
C ILE A 228 23.95 42.62 31.60
N ARG A 229 22.96 43.28 30.99
CA ARG A 229 22.71 44.72 31.20
C ARG A 229 22.41 45.04 32.66
N LEU A 230 21.44 44.34 33.26
CA LEU A 230 21.07 44.54 34.66
C LEU A 230 22.24 44.29 35.61
N ARG A 231 23.05 43.25 35.36
CA ARG A 231 24.25 42.97 36.14
C ARG A 231 25.30 44.07 36.00
N SER A 232 25.49 44.59 34.79
CA SER A 232 26.41 45.70 34.52
C SER A 232 25.96 46.98 35.23
N ASP A 233 24.66 47.29 35.17
CA ASP A 233 24.08 48.47 35.82
C ASP A 233 24.18 48.36 37.35
N ALA A 234 23.88 47.19 37.91
CA ALA A 234 24.04 46.93 39.34
C ALA A 234 25.50 47.05 39.78
N GLN A 235 26.44 46.52 39.00
CA GLN A 235 27.87 46.67 39.27
C GLN A 235 28.30 48.13 39.24
N PHE A 236 27.83 48.90 38.25
CA PHE A 236 28.11 50.33 38.16
C PHE A 236 27.57 51.09 39.38
N GLN A 237 26.36 50.78 39.85
CA GLN A 237 25.80 51.39 41.06
C GLN A 237 26.60 51.05 42.32
N ILE A 238 27.03 49.79 42.46
CA ILE A 238 27.88 49.36 43.58
C ILE A 238 29.21 50.13 43.55
N ASP A 239 29.87 50.20 42.40
CA ASP A 239 31.16 50.89 42.27
C ASP A 239 31.03 52.40 42.54
N ASP A 240 29.94 53.03 42.10
CA ASP A 240 29.65 54.45 42.40
C ASP A 240 29.40 54.68 43.89
N GLN A 241 28.61 53.81 44.54
CA GLN A 241 28.41 53.84 45.99
C GLN A 241 29.71 53.62 46.77
N LEU A 242 30.56 52.70 46.33
CA LEU A 242 31.87 52.47 46.94
C LEU A 242 32.78 53.70 46.78
N ARG A 243 32.79 54.33 45.61
CA ARG A 243 33.57 55.55 45.38
C ARG A 243 33.10 56.71 46.22
N THR A 244 31.78 56.94 46.29
CA THR A 244 31.20 58.02 47.09
C THR A 244 31.47 57.83 48.59
N THR A 245 31.24 56.62 49.11
CA THR A 245 31.54 56.30 50.52
C THR A 245 33.04 56.40 50.82
N GLN A 246 33.92 55.95 49.91
CA GLN A 246 35.36 56.11 50.05
C GLN A 246 35.76 57.60 50.09
N GLN A 247 35.23 58.41 49.18
CA GLN A 247 35.48 59.86 49.17
C GLN A 247 35.02 60.54 50.47
N GLU A 248 33.88 60.13 51.04
CA GLU A 248 33.41 60.65 52.32
C GLU A 248 34.31 60.24 53.48
N CYS A 249 34.75 58.97 53.52
CA CYS A 249 35.71 58.49 54.50
C CYS A 249 37.04 59.25 54.43
N ASP A 250 37.58 59.45 53.22
CA ASP A 250 38.82 60.19 53.00
C ASP A 250 38.69 61.66 53.43
N LYS A 251 37.56 62.31 53.14
CA LYS A 251 37.26 63.67 53.63
C LYS A 251 37.25 63.71 55.16
N ARG A 252 36.52 62.81 55.83
CA ARG A 252 36.45 62.75 57.29
C ARG A 252 37.83 62.48 57.92
N LEU A 253 38.63 61.62 57.30
CA LEU A 253 40.01 61.34 57.74
C LEU A 253 40.89 62.59 57.59
N ASN A 254 40.80 63.30 56.47
CA ASN A 254 41.57 64.53 56.24
C ASN A 254 41.15 65.64 57.20
N ASP A 255 39.85 65.82 57.44
CA ASP A 255 39.34 66.79 58.41
C ASP A 255 39.81 66.47 59.84
N ALA A 256 39.74 65.20 60.24
CA ALA A 256 40.23 64.74 61.54
C ALA A 256 41.75 64.93 61.69
N LYS A 257 42.53 64.65 60.64
CA LYS A 257 43.98 64.90 60.62
C LYS A 257 44.28 66.40 60.74
N ALA A 258 43.60 67.24 59.96
CA ALA A 258 43.77 68.68 60.03
C ALA A 258 43.41 69.24 61.40
N GLU A 259 42.35 68.73 62.04
CA GLU A 259 41.97 69.09 63.40
C GLU A 259 43.01 68.62 64.44
N ALA A 260 43.53 67.40 64.31
CA ALA A 260 44.61 66.92 65.17
C ALA A 260 45.87 67.78 65.04
N GLU A 261 46.28 68.12 63.81
CA GLU A 261 47.39 69.04 63.55
C GLU A 261 47.15 70.43 64.14
N ARG A 262 45.93 70.97 64.04
CA ARG A 262 45.57 72.25 64.68
C ARG A 262 45.74 72.18 66.20
N ARG A 263 45.29 71.10 66.84
CA ARG A 263 45.44 70.92 68.29
C ARG A 263 46.88 70.77 68.73
N VAL A 264 47.70 70.04 67.96
CA VAL A 264 49.14 69.93 68.21
C VAL A 264 49.81 71.31 68.10
N ARG A 265 49.54 72.07 67.04
CA ARG A 265 50.08 73.44 66.89
C ARG A 265 49.69 74.36 68.04
N LEU A 266 48.43 74.35 68.46
CA LEU A 266 47.96 75.15 69.60
C LEU A 266 48.65 74.74 70.91
N ALA A 267 48.86 73.44 71.13
CA ALA A 267 49.58 72.95 72.30
C ALA A 267 51.06 73.36 72.27
N ASP A 268 51.72 73.27 71.10
CA ASP A 268 53.10 73.71 70.90
C ASP A 268 53.23 75.22 71.15
N GLU A 269 52.31 76.03 70.62
CA GLU A 269 52.25 77.47 70.89
C GLU A 269 52.09 77.78 72.40
N GLN A 270 51.23 77.04 73.11
CA GLN A 270 51.07 77.18 74.56
C GLN A 270 52.32 76.77 75.33
N VAL A 271 53.01 75.70 74.90
CA VAL A 271 54.28 75.27 75.48
C VAL A 271 55.34 76.35 75.27
N GLU A 272 55.49 76.86 74.05
CA GLU A 272 56.43 77.95 73.74
C GLU A 272 56.11 79.22 74.54
N GLN A 273 54.84 79.58 74.70
CA GLN A 273 54.42 80.69 75.56
C GLN A 273 54.83 80.48 77.02
N ARG A 274 54.49 79.33 77.62
CA ARG A 274 54.88 78.99 78.99
C ARG A 274 56.39 78.92 79.17
N MET A 275 57.12 78.41 78.18
CA MET A 275 58.57 78.37 78.18
C MET A 275 59.18 79.78 78.11
N ALA A 276 58.61 80.67 77.29
CA ALA A 276 59.03 82.08 77.22
C ALA A 276 58.75 82.82 78.55
N GLU A 277 57.59 82.60 79.17
CA GLU A 277 57.26 83.12 80.50
C GLU A 277 58.23 82.58 81.57
N ALA A 278 58.50 81.27 81.57
CA ALA A 278 59.47 80.65 82.48
C ALA A 278 60.88 81.21 82.30
N ARG A 279 61.31 81.47 81.06
CA ARG A 279 62.58 82.14 80.76
C ARG A 279 62.62 83.56 81.34
N ARG A 280 61.56 84.36 81.16
CA ARG A 280 61.46 85.70 81.76
C ARG A 280 61.51 85.66 83.29
N MET A 281 60.77 84.75 83.92
CA MET A 281 60.81 84.57 85.37
C MET A 281 62.21 84.15 85.86
N LEU A 282 62.90 83.28 85.12
CA LEU A 282 64.27 82.89 85.42
C LEU A 282 65.23 84.09 85.31
N ASP A 283 65.06 84.94 84.29
CA ASP A 283 65.83 86.17 84.12
C ASP A 283 65.60 87.15 85.27
N ASP A 284 64.35 87.34 85.70
CA ASP A 284 64.00 88.18 86.87
C ASP A 284 64.65 87.66 88.16
N VAL A 285 64.61 86.35 88.40
CA VAL A 285 65.28 85.72 89.56
C VAL A 285 66.80 85.91 89.46
N ASN A 286 67.38 85.75 88.27
CA ASN A 286 68.81 85.98 88.04
C ASN A 286 69.20 87.44 88.27
N GLN A 287 68.38 88.41 87.85
CA GLN A 287 68.59 89.84 88.12
C GLN A 287 68.51 90.14 89.62
N ARG A 288 67.52 89.60 90.34
CA ARG A 288 67.44 89.73 91.81
C ARG A 288 68.65 89.11 92.49
N ARG A 289 69.07 87.92 92.07
CA ARG A 289 70.28 87.24 92.56
C ARG A 289 71.51 88.12 92.33
N LEU A 290 71.66 88.70 91.14
CA LEU A 290 72.75 89.62 90.82
C LEU A 290 72.73 90.85 91.74
N GLY A 291 71.56 91.48 91.94
CA GLY A 291 71.41 92.61 92.86
C GLY A 291 71.75 92.26 94.32
N VAL A 292 71.36 91.08 94.81
CA VAL A 292 71.77 90.59 96.14
C VAL A 292 73.28 90.37 96.20
N LEU A 293 73.88 89.76 95.17
CA LEU A 293 75.33 89.58 95.09
C LEU A 293 76.08 90.91 95.08
N GLU A 294 75.57 91.91 94.36
CA GLU A 294 76.12 93.28 94.37
C GLU A 294 75.99 93.94 95.76
N GLN A 295 74.85 93.77 96.45
CA GLN A 295 74.68 94.24 97.82
C GLN A 295 75.65 93.55 98.78
N LEU A 296 75.82 92.24 98.67
CA LEU A 296 76.78 91.48 99.47
C LEU A 296 78.21 91.93 99.19
N ALA A 297 78.57 92.21 97.93
CA ALA A 297 79.87 92.77 97.57
C ALA A 297 80.08 94.17 98.18
N ARG A 298 79.05 95.03 98.20
CA ARG A 298 79.11 96.33 98.88
C ARG A 298 79.24 96.18 100.40
N ILE A 299 78.52 95.24 101.02
CA ILE A 299 78.65 94.98 102.46
C ILE A 299 80.03 94.43 102.77
N HIS A 300 80.54 93.50 101.97
CA HIS A 300 81.89 92.97 102.10
C HIS A 300 82.93 94.09 102.01
N ALA A 301 82.85 94.98 101.01
CA ALA A 301 83.74 96.14 100.90
C ALA A 301 83.65 97.05 102.15
N LYS A 302 82.45 97.32 102.66
CA LYS A 302 82.28 98.09 103.91
C LYS A 302 82.84 97.37 105.14
N LEU A 303 82.73 96.04 105.20
CA LEU A 303 83.32 95.23 106.26
C LEU A 303 84.84 95.19 106.17
N GLU A 304 85.40 95.26 104.96
CA GLU A 304 86.84 95.37 104.71
C GLU A 304 87.42 96.68 105.25
N ASP A 305 86.61 97.76 105.30
CA ASP A 305 86.97 99.03 105.93
C ASP A 305 86.85 99.02 107.47
N VAL A 306 86.13 98.07 108.08
CA VAL A 306 85.87 98.04 109.54
C VAL A 306 87.15 97.95 110.38
N PRO A 307 88.17 97.13 110.07
CA PRO A 307 89.42 97.12 110.83
C PRO A 307 90.09 98.50 110.85
N ALA A 308 90.09 99.22 109.72
CA ALA A 308 90.63 100.57 109.64
C ALA A 308 89.79 101.58 110.45
N ILE A 309 88.46 101.43 110.46
CA ILE A 309 87.55 102.27 111.27
C ILE A 309 87.73 101.98 112.77
N LEU A 310 87.89 100.72 113.17
CA LEU A 310 88.11 100.35 114.57
C LEU A 310 89.50 100.75 115.06
N GLU A 311 90.54 100.62 114.23
CA GLU A 311 91.87 101.15 114.52
C GLU A 311 91.83 102.68 114.67
N SER A 312 91.12 103.41 113.80
CA SER A 312 91.00 104.86 113.95
C SER A 312 90.21 105.30 115.20
N ALA A 313 89.15 104.59 115.57
CA ALA A 313 88.42 104.83 116.82
C ALA A 313 89.27 104.50 118.07
N ARG A 314 90.03 103.40 118.04
CA ARG A 314 90.93 103.01 119.13
C ARG A 314 92.06 104.02 119.32
N CYS A 315 92.65 104.51 118.23
CA CYS A 315 93.64 105.59 118.28
C CYS A 315 93.06 106.88 118.89
N ALA A 316 91.84 107.26 118.49
CA ALA A 316 91.16 108.44 119.04
C ALA A 316 90.83 108.29 120.56
N GLU A 317 90.51 107.08 121.03
CA GLU A 317 90.27 106.81 122.45
C GLU A 317 91.56 106.84 123.28
N THR A 318 92.68 106.35 122.73
CA THR A 318 94.00 106.52 123.36
C THR A 318 94.43 107.98 123.44
N ASP A 319 94.11 108.80 122.43
CA ASP A 319 94.41 110.23 122.42
C ASP A 319 93.55 111.01 123.44
N MET A 320 92.27 110.65 123.62
CA MET A 320 91.42 111.23 124.67
C MET A 320 91.93 110.89 126.09
N LEU A 321 92.37 109.65 126.33
CA LEU A 321 92.91 109.24 127.62
C LEU A 321 94.27 109.91 127.93
N GLN A 322 95.07 110.22 126.91
CA GLN A 322 96.30 111.02 127.08
C GLN A 322 95.99 112.50 127.33
N SER A 323 95.01 113.08 126.64
CA SER A 323 94.54 114.46 126.85
C SER A 323 93.97 114.69 128.24
N MET A 324 93.23 113.72 128.80
CA MET A 324 92.76 113.79 130.19
C MET A 324 93.93 113.72 131.19
N ARG A 325 94.97 112.94 130.92
CA ARG A 325 96.14 112.83 131.80
C ARG A 325 96.97 114.11 131.87
N GLY A 326 97.03 114.88 130.78
CA GLY A 326 97.69 116.20 130.73
C GLY A 326 96.94 117.30 131.49
N ALA A 327 95.60 117.30 131.44
CA ALA A 327 94.78 118.28 132.14
C ALA A 327 94.84 118.15 133.68
N PHE A 328 95.06 116.94 134.21
CA PHE A 328 95.24 116.73 135.66
C PHE A 328 96.62 117.15 136.19
N SER A 329 97.64 117.31 135.33
CA SER A 329 98.95 117.85 135.75
C SER A 329 98.99 119.37 135.91
N GLU A 330 98.17 120.13 135.17
CA GLU A 330 98.15 121.60 135.23
C GLU A 330 97.34 122.16 136.42
N LEU A 331 96.43 121.37 137.02
CA LEU A 331 95.71 121.71 138.25
C LEU A 331 96.53 121.53 139.56
N ARG A 332 97.80 121.14 139.46
CA ARG A 332 98.70 120.92 140.62
C ARG A 332 99.84 121.95 140.75
N ALA A 333 99.72 123.10 140.08
CA ALA A 333 100.60 124.25 140.24
C ALA A 333 99.78 125.50 140.59
N ILE A 334 99.20 125.48 141.79
CA ILE A 334 99.00 126.67 142.65
C ILE A 334 100.16 126.68 143.65
#